data_AF-A0A7S8EH29-F1
#
_entry.id   AF-A0A7S8EH29-F1
#
_cell.length_a   1.000
_cell.length_b   1.000
_cell.length_c   1.000
_cell.angle_alpha   90.00
_cell.angle_beta   90.00
_cell.angle_gamma   90.00
#
_symmetry.space_group_name_H-M   'P 1'
#
loop_
_entity.id
_entity.type
_entity.pdbx_description
1 polymer ?
#
loop_
_entity_poly.entity_id
_entity_poly.type
_entity_poly.pdbx_seq_one_letter_code
_entity_poly.pdbx_strand_id
1 'polypeptide(L)'
;MSVSQIKTLSLACTLAMAFAGTAGAQDLPIIHDKAWAAEKCQRYRAAWDELMARDGQQGLTADFLASHDRFMATGCIARADVCPSTDREMELANQLSIAAMNAGTASTFLPFACRD
;
A
#
# COMPACT_ATOMS: atom_id res chain seq x y z
N MET A 1 23.66 -15.35 76.11
CA MET A 1 24.12 -14.02 75.66
C MET A 1 23.85 -13.97 74.15
N SER A 2 22.65 -13.70 73.62
CA SER A 2 21.85 -12.47 73.52
C SER A 2 22.64 -11.20 73.15
N VAL A 3 22.65 -10.84 71.84
CA VAL A 3 22.67 -9.48 71.26
C VAL A 3 21.98 -9.56 69.87
N SER A 4 20.68 -9.23 69.81
CA SER A 4 20.08 -8.08 69.10
C SER A 4 20.01 -8.20 67.56
N GLN A 5 18.91 -8.72 66.96
CA GLN A 5 17.67 -7.99 66.62
C GLN A 5 17.93 -6.59 66.01
N ILE A 6 18.31 -6.53 64.73
CA ILE A 6 18.22 -5.29 63.92
C ILE A 6 16.95 -5.39 63.08
N LYS A 7 15.94 -4.64 63.53
CA LYS A 7 14.63 -4.47 62.91
C LYS A 7 14.75 -3.75 61.56
N THR A 8 14.10 -4.35 60.57
CA THR A 8 13.18 -3.78 59.57
C THR A 8 13.02 -2.25 59.42
N LEU A 9 12.80 -1.86 58.15
CA LEU A 9 12.41 -0.56 57.57
C LEU A 9 13.57 0.44 57.38
N SER A 10 13.89 0.95 56.19
CA SER A 10 13.00 1.40 55.12
C SER A 10 13.66 1.29 53.74
N LEU A 11 12.93 0.71 52.79
CA LEU A 11 13.22 0.70 51.36
C LEU A 11 12.88 2.10 50.79
N ALA A 12 13.85 3.00 50.78
CA ALA A 12 13.70 4.29 50.11
C ALA A 12 14.12 4.16 48.63
N CYS A 13 13.10 3.95 47.81
CA CYS A 13 13.11 4.00 46.35
C CYS A 13 13.77 5.30 45.85
N THR A 14 14.96 5.24 45.26
CA THR A 14 15.52 6.36 44.48
C THR A 14 15.64 5.93 43.02
N LEU A 15 14.64 6.40 42.29
CA LEU A 15 14.39 6.26 40.87
C LEU A 15 15.40 7.12 40.09
N ALA A 16 16.21 6.50 39.22
CA ALA A 16 16.91 7.20 38.16
C ALA A 16 17.08 6.27 36.94
N MET A 17 15.95 5.86 36.34
CA MET A 17 15.98 5.37 34.96
C MET A 17 16.15 6.59 34.05
N ALA A 18 17.38 6.85 33.64
CA ALA A 18 17.67 7.71 32.49
C ALA A 18 17.15 7.00 31.24
N PHE A 19 15.89 7.26 30.87
CA PHE A 19 15.41 7.02 29.51
C PHE A 19 16.16 8.00 28.60
N ALA A 20 17.28 7.54 28.04
CA ALA A 20 17.82 8.12 26.82
C ALA A 20 16.76 7.93 25.73
N GLY A 21 15.89 8.93 25.58
CA GLY A 21 14.93 8.98 24.50
C GLY A 21 15.70 8.95 23.19
N THR A 22 15.70 7.80 22.53
CA THR A 22 15.96 7.76 21.10
C THR A 22 14.88 8.63 20.48
N ALA A 23 15.28 9.78 19.95
CA ALA A 23 14.43 10.59 19.10
C ALA A 23 14.09 9.73 17.87
N GLY A 24 13.00 8.95 17.97
CA GLY A 24 12.41 8.28 16.82
C GLY A 24 12.04 9.37 15.84
N ALA A 25 12.62 9.33 14.64
CA ALA A 25 12.11 10.09 13.52
C ALA A 25 10.63 9.71 13.37
N GLN A 26 9.73 10.61 13.77
CA GLN A 26 8.31 10.42 13.59
C GLN A 26 8.04 10.64 12.10
N ASP A 27 7.98 9.56 11.33
CA ASP A 27 7.45 9.62 9.97
C ASP A 27 6.06 10.26 10.04
N LEU A 28 5.95 11.48 9.52
CA LEU A 28 4.69 12.23 9.49
C LEU A 28 3.67 11.41 8.68
N PRO A 29 2.43 11.21 9.17
CA PRO A 29 1.42 10.39 8.52
C PRO A 29 1.22 10.69 7.02
N ILE A 30 1.32 11.97 6.62
CA ILE A 30 1.18 12.39 5.22
C ILE A 30 2.29 11.86 4.31
N ILE A 31 3.51 11.69 4.82
CA ILE A 31 4.65 11.17 4.05
C ILE A 31 4.45 9.67 3.82
N HIS A 32 4.00 8.95 4.85
CA HIS A 32 3.69 7.52 4.76
C HIS A 32 2.59 7.24 3.72
N ASP A 33 1.49 8.00 3.75
CA ASP A 33 0.37 7.81 2.82
C ASP A 33 0.78 8.05 1.36
N LYS A 34 1.60 9.09 1.12
CA LYS A 34 2.13 9.39 -0.22
C LYS A 34 3.07 8.29 -0.73
N ALA A 35 3.97 7.82 0.13
CA ALA A 35 4.88 6.72 -0.20
C ALA A 35 4.11 5.43 -0.51
N TRP A 36 3.06 5.13 0.26
CA TRP A 36 2.21 3.98 0.00
C TRP A 36 1.41 4.10 -1.30
N ALA A 37 0.89 5.29 -1.63
CA ALA A 37 0.23 5.52 -2.91
C ALA A 37 1.17 5.28 -4.10
N ALA A 38 2.42 5.75 -4.01
CA ALA A 38 3.44 5.51 -5.02
C ALA A 38 3.79 4.02 -5.17
N GLU A 39 3.97 3.31 -4.05
CA GLU A 39 4.24 1.87 -4.00
C GLU A 39 3.12 1.07 -4.69
N LYS A 40 1.84 1.40 -4.43
CA LYS A 40 0.70 0.76 -5.11
C LYS A 40 0.75 0.95 -6.62
N CYS A 41 1.05 2.16 -7.09
CA CYS A 41 1.15 2.44 -8.53
C CYS A 41 2.31 1.66 -9.18
N GLN A 42 3.45 1.55 -8.49
CA GLN A 42 4.59 0.77 -8.99
C GLN A 42 4.23 -0.71 -9.13
N ARG A 43 3.59 -1.29 -8.11
CA ARG A 43 3.13 -2.69 -8.13
C ARG A 43 2.12 -2.96 -9.25
N TYR A 44 1.17 -2.04 -9.42
CA TYR A 44 0.19 -2.11 -10.51
C TYR A 44 0.84 -2.03 -11.89
N ARG A 45 1.81 -1.12 -12.06
CA ARG A 45 2.55 -0.98 -13.32
C ARG A 45 3.34 -2.24 -13.66
N ALA A 46 4.02 -2.83 -12.68
CA ALA A 46 4.74 -4.07 -12.89
C ALA A 46 3.81 -5.19 -13.37
N ALA A 47 2.63 -5.33 -12.75
CA ALA A 47 1.63 -6.30 -13.19
C ALA A 47 1.12 -6.00 -14.60
N TRP A 48 0.80 -4.75 -14.92
CA TRP A 48 0.41 -4.34 -16.27
C TRP A 48 1.48 -4.70 -17.32
N ASP A 49 2.72 -4.33 -17.06
CA ASP A 49 3.84 -4.56 -17.98
C ASP A 49 4.08 -6.06 -18.21
N GLU A 50 3.98 -6.88 -17.15
CA GLU A 50 4.06 -8.35 -17.26
C GLU A 50 2.95 -8.92 -18.15
N LEU A 51 1.71 -8.48 -17.94
CA LEU A 51 0.56 -8.95 -18.73
C LEU A 51 0.67 -8.51 -20.20
N MET A 52 1.14 -7.29 -20.46
CA MET A 52 1.38 -6.80 -21.82
C MET A 52 2.50 -7.55 -22.52
N ALA A 53 3.60 -7.85 -21.81
CA ALA A 53 4.71 -8.62 -22.36
C ALA A 53 4.32 -10.06 -22.70
N ARG A 54 3.47 -10.68 -21.88
CA ARG A 54 3.04 -12.08 -22.05
C ARG A 54 1.95 -12.25 -23.09
N ASP A 55 0.92 -11.39 -23.04
CA ASP A 55 -0.32 -11.61 -23.79
C ASP A 55 -0.51 -10.61 -24.95
N GLY A 56 0.25 -9.51 -24.97
CA GLY A 56 0.08 -8.43 -25.94
C GLY A 56 -1.24 -7.66 -25.81
N GLN A 57 -1.53 -6.85 -26.84
CA GLN A 57 -2.69 -5.95 -26.88
C GLN A 57 -3.84 -6.46 -27.77
N GLN A 58 -3.72 -7.66 -28.34
CA GLN A 58 -4.75 -8.20 -29.22
C GLN A 58 -6.08 -8.36 -28.46
N GLY A 59 -7.16 -7.81 -29.01
CA GLY A 59 -8.50 -7.83 -28.39
C GLY A 59 -8.77 -6.71 -27.39
N LEU A 60 -7.80 -5.82 -27.15
CA LEU A 60 -7.99 -4.59 -26.40
C LEU A 60 -8.39 -3.44 -27.34
N THR A 61 -9.40 -2.67 -26.96
CA THR A 61 -9.83 -1.49 -27.71
C THR A 61 -8.89 -0.32 -27.46
N ALA A 62 -8.86 0.61 -28.43
CA ALA A 62 -8.11 1.85 -28.29
C ALA A 62 -8.60 2.68 -27.10
N ASP A 63 -9.92 2.70 -26.84
CA ASP A 63 -10.51 3.47 -25.75
C ASP A 63 -10.12 2.92 -24.37
N PHE A 64 -10.08 1.59 -24.22
CA PHE A 64 -9.59 0.95 -22.99
C PHE A 64 -8.13 1.30 -22.73
N LEU A 65 -7.27 1.16 -23.75
CA LEU A 65 -5.84 1.47 -23.65
C LEU A 65 -5.61 2.95 -23.33
N ALA A 66 -6.27 3.85 -24.05
CA ALA A 66 -6.14 5.29 -23.81
C ALA A 66 -6.64 5.70 -22.43
N SER A 67 -7.70 5.05 -21.92
CA SER A 67 -8.22 5.30 -20.57
C SER A 67 -7.28 4.81 -19.49
N HIS A 68 -6.70 3.63 -19.68
CA HIS A 68 -5.68 3.08 -18.81
C HIS A 68 -4.41 3.95 -18.81
N ASP A 69 -3.94 4.41 -19.97
CA ASP A 69 -2.77 5.28 -20.10
C ASP A 69 -2.98 6.62 -19.37
N ARG A 70 -4.18 7.20 -19.45
CA ARG A 70 -4.53 8.40 -18.68
C ARG A 70 -4.45 8.16 -17.17
N PHE A 71 -4.95 7.03 -16.67
CA PHE A 71 -4.82 6.67 -15.26
C PHE A 71 -3.34 6.56 -14.85
N MET A 72 -2.54 5.86 -15.65
CA MET A 72 -1.11 5.66 -15.43
C MET A 72 -0.33 6.98 -15.44
N ALA A 73 -0.68 7.92 -16.31
CA ALA A 73 -0.06 9.23 -16.40
C ALA A 73 -0.28 10.09 -15.14
N THR A 74 -1.33 9.83 -14.37
CA THR A 74 -1.57 10.52 -13.09
C THR A 74 -0.74 9.97 -11.94
N GLY A 75 0.04 8.91 -12.15
CA GLY A 75 0.66 8.16 -11.05
C GLY A 75 -0.36 7.28 -10.31
N CYS A 76 -1.40 6.80 -11.01
CA CYS A 76 -2.44 5.94 -10.46
C CYS A 76 -3.25 6.54 -9.29
N ILE A 77 -3.36 7.88 -9.22
CA ILE A 77 -4.06 8.57 -8.11
C ILE A 77 -5.39 9.19 -8.52
N ALA A 78 -5.59 9.44 -9.82
CA ALA A 78 -6.85 9.99 -10.28
C ALA A 78 -7.95 8.93 -10.20
N ARG A 79 -9.17 9.37 -9.88
CA ARG A 79 -10.34 8.53 -10.08
C ARG A 79 -10.51 8.35 -11.59
N ALA A 80 -10.26 7.13 -12.07
CA ALA A 80 -10.41 6.76 -13.46
C ALA A 80 -11.58 5.78 -13.59
N ASP A 81 -12.28 5.88 -14.72
CA ASP A 81 -13.30 4.92 -15.12
C ASP A 81 -12.78 4.21 -16.38
N VAL A 82 -11.96 3.17 -16.16
CA VAL A 82 -11.49 2.27 -17.23
C VAL A 82 -12.49 1.12 -17.31
N CYS A 83 -13.48 1.27 -18.19
CA CYS A 83 -14.53 0.26 -18.36
C CYS A 83 -14.08 -0.82 -19.36
N PRO A 84 -13.91 -2.08 -18.94
CA PRO A 84 -13.73 -3.20 -19.87
C PRO A 84 -15.02 -3.47 -20.64
N SER A 85 -14.93 -3.46 -21.97
CA SER A 85 -16.03 -3.60 -22.93
C SER A 85 -15.98 -4.91 -23.73
N THR A 86 -14.81 -5.56 -23.78
CA THR A 86 -14.61 -6.87 -24.44
C THR A 86 -14.30 -7.96 -23.41
N ASP A 87 -14.51 -9.23 -23.79
CA ASP A 87 -14.12 -10.38 -22.95
C ASP A 87 -12.63 -10.35 -22.62
N ARG A 88 -11.79 -9.91 -23.57
CA ARG A 88 -10.35 -9.82 -23.37
C ARG A 88 -9.97 -8.74 -22.36
N GLU A 89 -10.63 -7.59 -22.40
CA GLU A 89 -10.46 -6.49 -21.45
C GLU A 89 -10.94 -6.88 -20.06
N MET A 90 -12.07 -7.60 -19.98
CA MET A 90 -12.60 -8.11 -18.71
C MET A 90 -11.63 -9.10 -18.08
N GLU A 91 -11.08 -10.03 -18.87
CA GLU A 91 -10.06 -10.97 -18.41
C GLU A 91 -8.81 -10.24 -17.89
N LEU A 92 -8.32 -9.24 -18.63
CA LEU A 92 -7.18 -8.42 -18.20
C LEU A 92 -7.48 -7.68 -16.88
N ALA A 93 -8.67 -7.09 -16.74
CA ALA A 93 -9.10 -6.40 -15.52
C ALA A 93 -9.16 -7.36 -14.33
N ASN A 94 -9.65 -8.59 -14.53
CA ASN A 94 -9.67 -9.63 -13.50
C ASN A 94 -8.26 -10.04 -13.07
N GLN A 95 -7.36 -10.27 -14.02
CA GLN A 95 -5.97 -10.62 -13.73
C GLN A 95 -5.25 -9.51 -12.93
N LEU A 96 -5.45 -8.25 -13.33
CA LEU A 96 -4.91 -7.10 -12.60
C LEU A 96 -5.50 -6.95 -11.20
N SER A 97 -6.79 -7.27 -11.06
CA SER A 97 -7.45 -7.28 -9.75
C SER A 97 -6.85 -8.35 -8.84
N ILE A 98 -6.66 -9.57 -9.34
CA ILE A 98 -5.99 -10.65 -8.60
C ILE A 98 -4.55 -10.28 -8.25
N ALA A 99 -3.80 -9.69 -9.20
CA ALA A 99 -2.44 -9.22 -8.95
C ALA A 99 -2.41 -8.17 -7.82
N ALA A 100 -3.34 -7.23 -7.82
CA ALA A 100 -3.47 -6.23 -6.77
C ALA A 100 -3.84 -6.85 -5.41
N MET A 101 -4.72 -7.85 -5.38
CA MET A 101 -5.08 -8.61 -4.16
C MET A 101 -3.86 -9.32 -3.59
N ASN A 102 -3.12 -10.04 -4.44
CA ASN A 102 -1.90 -10.75 -4.04
C ASN A 102 -0.81 -9.80 -3.55
N ALA A 103 -0.74 -8.60 -4.11
CA ALA A 103 0.20 -7.56 -3.72
C ALA A 103 -0.24 -6.79 -2.44
N GLY A 104 -1.40 -7.09 -1.86
CA GLY A 104 -1.94 -6.37 -0.70
C GLY A 104 -2.36 -4.93 -1.01
N THR A 105 -2.66 -4.63 -2.28
CA THR A 105 -2.99 -3.29 -2.78
C THR A 105 -4.44 -3.18 -3.27
N ALA A 106 -5.21 -4.26 -3.20
CA ALA A 106 -6.63 -4.27 -3.55
C ALA A 106 -7.45 -3.37 -2.62
N SER A 107 -8.10 -2.38 -3.20
CA SER A 107 -9.05 -1.47 -2.56
C SER A 107 -9.71 -0.61 -3.66
N THR A 108 -10.19 0.58 -3.33
CA THR A 108 -10.64 1.63 -4.26
C THR A 108 -9.55 2.19 -5.18
N PHE A 109 -8.38 1.54 -5.23
CA PHE A 109 -7.22 1.93 -6.00
C PHE A 109 -7.32 1.56 -7.48
N LEU A 110 -7.95 0.43 -7.81
CA LEU A 110 -8.03 -0.04 -9.19
C LEU A 110 -8.90 0.89 -10.05
N PRO A 111 -8.56 1.14 -11.32
CA PRO A 111 -9.25 2.11 -12.16
C PRO A 111 -10.52 1.56 -12.82
N PHE A 112 -10.92 0.32 -12.51
CA PHE A 112 -11.98 -0.36 -13.23
C PHE A 112 -13.36 0.06 -12.69
N ALA A 113 -14.10 0.77 -13.53
CA ALA A 113 -15.48 1.13 -13.29
C ALA A 113 -16.17 1.37 -14.64
N CYS A 114 -17.44 0.96 -14.72
CA CYS A 114 -18.32 1.24 -15.86
C CYS A 114 -19.44 2.15 -15.37
N ARG A 115 -19.69 3.23 -16.11
CA ARG A 115 -20.80 4.16 -15.87
C ARG A 115 -21.67 4.21 -17.11
N ASP A 116 -22.97 4.35 -16.88
CA ASP A 116 -24.02 4.39 -17.91
C ASP A 116 -23.96 5.66 -18.78
#